data_AF-A0A0F6P296-F1
#
_entry.id   AF-A0A0F6P296-F1
#
_cell.length_a   1.000
_cell.length_b   1.000
_cell.length_c   1.000
_cell.angle_alpha   90.00
_cell.angle_beta   90.00
_cell.angle_gamma   90.00
#
_symmetry.space_group_name_H-M   'P 1'
#
loop_
_entity.id
_entity.type
_entity.pdbx_description
1 polymer ?
#
loop_
_entity_poly.entity_id
_entity_poly.type
_entity_poly.pdbx_seq_one_letter_code
_entity_poly.pdbx_strand_id
1 'polypeptide(L)'
;GMVLGGRKFKKFNKVRVMRALDGVALPQPVSISNESPRITFSPNQEMQLVPPLINLLMSIEPDVIYAGYDNSKPDTSSSLLTSLNQLGERQLLSVVKWSKSLPGFRNLHIDDQITLIQYSWMSLMVFALGWRSYKHVSGQMLYFAPDLVLNEQRMKESSFYSLCLTMWQIPQEF
;
A
#
# COMPACT_ATOMS: atom_id res chain seq x y z
N GLY A 1 -14.12 -28.61 37.04
CA GLY A 1 -13.72 -27.41 36.28
C GLY A 1 -12.38 -27.69 35.63
N MET A 2 -12.29 -27.57 34.32
CA MET A 2 -11.14 -27.98 33.50
C MET A 2 -9.93 -27.05 33.69
N VAL A 3 -8.75 -27.65 33.81
CA VAL A 3 -7.43 -27.00 33.94
C VAL A 3 -7.03 -26.32 32.62
N LEU A 4 -6.66 -25.05 32.68
CA LEU A 4 -6.12 -24.27 31.55
C LEU A 4 -4.64 -24.64 31.31
N GLY A 5 -4.40 -25.43 30.26
CA GLY A 5 -3.08 -25.76 29.76
C GLY A 5 -2.42 -24.57 29.03
N GLY A 6 -1.27 -24.13 29.53
CA GLY A 6 -0.47 -23.05 28.97
C GLY A 6 0.14 -23.38 27.60
N ARG A 7 -0.01 -22.45 26.65
CA ARG A 7 0.61 -22.50 25.32
C ARG A 7 2.09 -22.13 25.44
N LYS A 8 2.99 -23.01 25.01
CA LYS A 8 4.44 -22.77 24.93
C LYS A 8 4.81 -22.15 23.58
N PHE A 9 5.57 -21.06 23.63
CA PHE A 9 6.22 -20.40 22.50
C PHE A 9 7.36 -21.27 21.94
N LYS A 10 7.40 -21.47 20.62
CA LYS A 10 8.50 -22.15 19.91
C LYS A 10 9.52 -21.10 19.45
N LYS A 11 10.72 -21.17 20.02
CA LYS A 11 11.85 -20.23 19.82
C LYS A 11 12.58 -20.53 18.51
N PHE A 12 12.93 -19.48 17.78
CA PHE A 12 13.60 -19.49 16.47
C PHE A 12 14.96 -20.19 16.50
N ASN A 13 15.25 -20.96 15.43
CA ASN A 13 16.53 -21.62 15.19
C ASN A 13 17.59 -20.59 14.77
N LYS A 14 18.77 -20.67 15.40
CA LYS A 14 19.93 -19.82 15.16
C LYS A 14 20.75 -20.40 14.00
N VAL A 15 20.87 -19.67 12.89
CA VAL A 15 21.70 -20.06 11.73
C VAL A 15 23.18 -19.91 12.12
N ARG A 16 23.95 -21.01 12.06
CA ARG A 16 25.42 -20.98 12.08
C ARG A 16 25.91 -20.92 10.64
N VAL A 17 26.68 -19.88 10.33
CA VAL A 17 27.48 -19.78 9.11
C VAL A 17 28.74 -20.62 9.31
N MET A 18 28.96 -21.63 8.48
CA MET A 18 30.21 -22.41 8.45
C MET A 18 30.80 -22.28 7.04
N ARG A 19 31.96 -21.62 6.95
CA ARG A 19 32.86 -21.65 5.79
C ARG A 19 33.34 -23.08 5.58
N ALA A 20 33.41 -23.53 4.33
CA ALA A 20 34.11 -24.75 3.94
C ALA A 20 35.10 -24.44 2.81
N LEU A 21 36.35 -24.84 3.01
CA LEU A 21 37.38 -24.99 1.97
C LEU A 21 37.66 -26.49 1.80
N ASP A 22 37.77 -26.88 0.52
CA ASP A 22 38.46 -28.03 -0.10
C ASP A 22 38.17 -29.50 0.29
N GLY A 23 38.05 -30.34 -0.75
CA GLY A 23 38.27 -31.80 -0.65
C GLY A 23 37.45 -32.73 -1.58
N VAL A 24 37.94 -32.93 -2.81
CA VAL A 24 37.79 -34.04 -3.80
C VAL A 24 36.99 -35.32 -3.43
N ALA A 25 36.03 -35.73 -4.30
CA ALA A 25 35.89 -37.06 -4.96
C ALA A 25 34.43 -37.39 -5.43
N LEU A 26 34.28 -37.92 -6.65
CA LEU A 26 33.08 -38.52 -7.30
C LEU A 26 32.82 -39.96 -6.76
N PRO A 27 31.61 -40.60 -6.87
CA PRO A 27 30.81 -40.74 -8.10
C PRO A 27 29.24 -40.72 -7.98
N GLN A 28 28.58 -40.62 -9.15
CA GLN A 28 27.14 -40.76 -9.43
C GLN A 28 26.61 -42.21 -9.24
N PRO A 29 25.30 -42.49 -9.00
CA PRO A 29 24.24 -42.35 -10.02
C PRO A 29 22.79 -42.05 -9.55
N VAL A 30 21.91 -41.95 -10.56
CA VAL A 30 20.46 -42.19 -10.63
C VAL A 30 19.58 -40.96 -10.86
N SER A 31 19.16 -40.86 -12.12
CA SER A 31 18.14 -39.99 -12.70
C SER A 31 16.74 -40.28 -12.15
N ILE A 32 16.12 -39.26 -11.55
CA ILE A 32 14.66 -39.15 -11.46
C ILE A 32 14.30 -37.70 -11.80
N SER A 33 13.90 -37.48 -13.05
CA SER A 33 13.25 -36.25 -13.48
C SER A 33 11.86 -36.19 -12.85
N ASN A 34 11.69 -35.31 -11.87
CA ASN A 34 10.38 -34.78 -11.50
C ASN A 34 10.43 -33.28 -11.80
N GLU A 35 9.97 -32.91 -12.99
CA GLU A 35 9.74 -31.53 -13.38
C GLU A 35 8.58 -30.95 -12.57
N SER A 36 8.89 -30.34 -11.43
CA SER A 36 8.14 -29.18 -10.95
C SER A 36 8.70 -27.97 -11.69
N PRO A 37 7.88 -27.06 -12.26
CA PRO A 37 8.42 -25.82 -12.82
C PRO A 37 8.98 -24.99 -11.66
N ARG A 38 10.28 -25.17 -11.35
CA ARG A 38 11.05 -24.16 -10.63
C ARG A 38 11.07 -22.97 -11.56
N ILE A 39 10.31 -21.93 -11.24
CA ILE A 39 10.49 -20.64 -11.89
C ILE A 39 11.88 -20.15 -11.45
N THR A 40 12.90 -20.47 -12.23
CA THR A 40 14.22 -19.89 -12.10
C THR A 40 14.10 -18.48 -12.67
N PHE A 41 13.63 -17.55 -11.83
CA PHE A 41 13.66 -16.12 -12.14
C PHE A 41 15.13 -15.70 -12.25
N SER A 42 15.58 -15.41 -13.47
CA SER A 42 16.90 -14.85 -13.69
C SER A 42 16.85 -13.35 -13.36
N PRO A 43 17.67 -12.82 -12.43
CA PRO A 43 17.59 -11.42 -11.99
C PRO A 43 17.78 -10.40 -13.12
N ASN A 44 18.41 -10.80 -14.23
CA ASN A 44 18.59 -9.95 -15.41
C ASN A 44 17.30 -9.71 -16.22
N GLN A 45 16.31 -10.61 -16.18
CA GLN A 45 15.04 -10.41 -16.89
C GLN A 45 14.08 -9.48 -16.12
N GLU A 46 14.16 -9.46 -14.79
CA GLU A 46 13.33 -8.58 -13.95
C GLU A 46 13.65 -7.10 -14.22
N MET A 47 14.94 -6.72 -14.30
CA MET A 47 15.34 -5.32 -14.53
C MET A 47 14.91 -4.78 -15.90
N GLN A 48 14.75 -5.64 -16.91
CA GLN A 48 14.37 -5.23 -18.26
C GLN A 48 12.86 -4.96 -18.40
N LEU A 49 12.04 -5.54 -17.50
CA LEU A 49 10.59 -5.37 -17.44
C LEU A 49 10.15 -4.20 -16.54
N VAL A 50 11.04 -3.67 -15.71
CA VAL A 50 10.76 -2.53 -14.81
C VAL A 50 10.35 -1.26 -15.58
N PRO A 51 11.04 -0.81 -16.64
CA PRO A 51 10.64 0.40 -17.35
C PRO A 51 9.26 0.32 -18.03
N PRO A 52 8.90 -0.80 -18.72
CA PRO A 52 7.54 -1.00 -19.22
C PRO A 52 6.47 -1.02 -18.12
N LEU A 53 6.77 -1.63 -16.96
CA LEU A 53 5.85 -1.69 -15.84
C LEU A 53 5.61 -0.31 -15.22
N ILE A 54 6.66 0.49 -15.02
CA ILE A 54 6.52 1.86 -14.51
C ILE A 54 5.66 2.71 -15.45
N ASN A 55 5.90 2.64 -16.76
CA ASN A 55 5.08 3.37 -17.74
C ASN A 55 3.62 2.95 -17.71
N LEU A 56 3.34 1.66 -17.55
CA LEU A 56 1.98 1.16 -17.40
C LEU A 56 1.34 1.70 -16.12
N LEU A 57 2.02 1.61 -14.97
CA LEU A 57 1.52 2.11 -13.69
C LEU A 57 1.21 3.61 -13.75
N MET A 58 2.08 4.42 -14.37
CA MET A 58 1.82 5.84 -14.60
C MET A 58 0.58 6.07 -15.49
N SER A 59 0.34 5.22 -16.49
CA SER A 59 -0.79 5.37 -17.42
C SER A 59 -2.15 4.99 -16.82
N ILE A 60 -2.17 4.12 -15.80
CA ILE A 60 -3.40 3.70 -15.13
C ILE A 60 -3.67 4.51 -13.86
N GLU A 61 -2.75 5.37 -13.44
CA GLU A 61 -2.86 6.17 -12.21
C GLU A 61 -4.21 6.91 -12.15
N PRO A 62 -4.94 6.83 -11.03
CA PRO A 62 -6.23 7.51 -10.91
C PRO A 62 -6.11 9.03 -11.02
N ASP A 63 -7.04 9.65 -11.75
CA ASP A 63 -7.15 11.10 -11.77
C ASP A 63 -7.47 11.68 -10.39
N VAL A 64 -7.06 12.93 -10.18
CA VAL A 64 -7.38 13.66 -8.95
C VAL A 64 -8.88 13.98 -8.91
N ILE A 65 -9.53 13.58 -7.81
CA ILE A 65 -10.97 13.76 -7.58
C ILE A 65 -11.19 14.97 -6.67
N TYR A 66 -12.19 15.79 -7.00
CA TYR A 66 -12.64 16.91 -6.19
C TYR A 66 -13.53 16.44 -5.03
N ALA A 67 -13.41 17.07 -3.87
CA ALA A 67 -14.21 16.79 -2.69
C ALA A 67 -15.67 17.27 -2.83
N GLY A 68 -15.91 18.27 -3.68
CA GLY A 68 -17.17 19.01 -3.73
C GLY A 68 -17.35 19.88 -2.48
N TYR A 69 -16.25 20.38 -1.91
CA TYR A 69 -16.28 21.12 -0.64
C TYR A 69 -16.89 22.51 -0.84
N ASP A 70 -18.01 22.75 -0.17
CA ASP A 70 -18.77 24.00 -0.27
C ASP A 70 -18.26 25.02 0.75
N ASN A 71 -17.38 25.91 0.30
CA ASN A 71 -16.82 26.99 1.12
C ASN A 71 -17.84 28.08 1.53
N SER A 72 -19.09 28.01 1.07
CA SER A 72 -20.14 28.96 1.50
C SER A 72 -20.78 28.61 2.84
N LYS A 73 -20.54 27.39 3.34
CA LYS A 73 -21.08 26.88 4.60
C LYS A 73 -20.10 27.12 5.75
N PRO A 74 -20.58 27.25 7.00
CA PRO A 74 -19.70 27.37 8.16
C PRO A 74 -18.80 26.12 8.26
N ASP A 75 -17.49 26.34 8.34
CA ASP A 75 -16.51 25.26 8.48
C ASP A 75 -16.65 24.64 9.87
N THR A 76 -17.43 23.56 9.95
CA THR A 76 -17.62 22.77 11.17
C THR A 76 -16.97 21.41 11.00
N SER A 77 -16.44 20.84 12.09
CA SER A 77 -15.78 19.53 12.04
C SER A 77 -16.69 18.44 11.46
N SER A 78 -18.01 18.53 11.68
CA SER A 78 -18.99 17.60 11.10
C SER A 78 -19.09 17.75 9.57
N SER A 79 -19.22 18.97 9.05
CA SER A 79 -19.28 19.21 7.60
C SER A 79 -18.00 18.79 6.87
N LEU A 80 -16.85 19.01 7.51
CA LEU A 80 -15.55 18.58 7.02
C LEU A 80 -15.48 17.05 6.94
N LEU A 81 -15.87 16.34 8.02
CA LEU A 81 -15.84 14.89 8.07
C LEU A 81 -16.81 14.27 7.05
N THR A 82 -18.00 14.85 6.86
CA THR A 82 -18.93 14.43 5.80
C THR A 82 -18.32 14.58 4.42
N SER A 83 -17.67 15.71 4.14
CA SER A 83 -17.01 15.96 2.84
C SER A 83 -15.85 14.99 2.61
N LEU A 84 -15.06 14.71 3.64
CA LEU A 84 -13.98 13.72 3.59
C LEU A 84 -14.50 12.30 3.35
N ASN A 85 -15.61 11.90 3.99
CA ASN A 85 -16.24 10.60 3.75
C ASN A 85 -16.74 10.47 2.32
N GLN A 86 -17.40 11.51 1.77
CA GLN A 86 -17.87 11.52 0.38
C GLN A 86 -16.72 11.47 -0.62
N LEU A 87 -15.63 12.22 -0.36
CA LEU A 87 -14.41 12.11 -1.14
C LEU A 87 -13.83 10.68 -1.05
N GLY A 88 -13.85 10.12 0.16
CA GLY A 88 -13.42 8.77 0.48
C GLY A 88 -14.10 7.71 -0.39
N GLU A 89 -15.43 7.75 -0.45
CA GLU A 89 -16.25 6.86 -1.28
C GLU A 89 -15.88 6.96 -2.78
N ARG A 90 -15.71 8.18 -3.30
CA ARG A 90 -15.36 8.40 -4.72
C ARG A 90 -13.94 7.90 -5.04
N GLN A 91 -13.00 8.14 -4.13
CA GLN A 91 -11.63 7.64 -4.26
C GLN A 91 -11.60 6.11 -4.17
N LEU A 92 -12.38 5.49 -3.29
CA LEU A 92 -12.49 4.03 -3.20
C LEU A 92 -13.02 3.41 -4.50
N LEU A 93 -14.05 4.00 -5.11
CA LEU A 93 -14.53 3.56 -6.43
C LEU A 93 -13.41 3.64 -7.49
N SER A 94 -12.56 4.65 -7.43
CA SER A 94 -11.43 4.81 -8.33
C SER A 94 -10.32 3.79 -8.05
N VAL A 95 -10.05 3.46 -6.78
CA VAL A 95 -9.14 2.37 -6.38
C VAL A 95 -9.65 1.02 -6.89
N VAL A 96 -10.96 0.75 -6.83
CA VAL A 96 -11.55 -0.49 -7.37
C VAL A 96 -11.43 -0.56 -8.90
N LYS A 97 -11.57 0.56 -9.60
CA LYS A 97 -11.34 0.61 -11.06
C LYS A 97 -9.85 0.43 -11.39
N TRP A 98 -8.97 1.10 -10.65
CA TRP A 98 -7.53 1.01 -10.79
C TRP A 98 -6.99 -0.39 -10.54
N SER A 99 -7.46 -1.06 -9.47
CA SER A 99 -7.02 -2.41 -9.15
C SER A 99 -7.34 -3.40 -10.27
N LYS A 100 -8.48 -3.24 -10.95
CA LYS A 100 -8.82 -4.02 -12.14
C LYS A 100 -7.90 -3.75 -13.33
N SER A 101 -7.19 -2.63 -13.37
CA SER A 101 -6.22 -2.31 -14.43
C SER A 101 -4.79 -2.71 -14.07
N LEU A 102 -4.54 -3.13 -12.82
CA LEU A 102 -3.23 -3.62 -12.40
C LEU A 102 -2.90 -4.98 -13.06
N PRO A 103 -1.69 -5.13 -13.62
CA PRO A 103 -1.20 -6.42 -14.09
C PRO A 103 -1.27 -7.49 -13.00
N GLY A 104 -1.85 -8.65 -13.33
CA GLY A 104 -1.94 -9.79 -12.41
C GLY A 104 -3.06 -9.72 -11.38
N PHE A 105 -3.65 -8.56 -11.08
CA PHE A 105 -4.69 -8.45 -10.06
C PHE A 105 -5.96 -9.23 -10.43
N ARG A 106 -6.36 -9.22 -11.71
CA ARG A 106 -7.50 -10.01 -12.21
C ARG A 106 -7.27 -11.52 -12.21
N ASN A 107 -6.02 -11.97 -12.06
CA ASN A 107 -5.70 -13.40 -12.03
C ASN A 107 -5.98 -14.01 -10.65
N LEU A 108 -6.20 -13.18 -9.63
CA LEU A 108 -6.57 -13.61 -8.28
C LEU A 108 -8.04 -14.01 -8.20
N HIS A 109 -8.38 -14.85 -7.23
CA HIS A 109 -9.78 -15.17 -6.95
C HIS A 109 -10.56 -13.90 -6.59
N ILE A 110 -11.86 -13.84 -6.92
CA ILE A 110 -12.67 -12.64 -6.67
C ILE A 110 -12.73 -12.29 -5.18
N ASP A 111 -12.78 -13.30 -4.31
CA ASP A 111 -12.77 -13.11 -2.85
C ASP A 111 -11.44 -12.53 -2.37
N ASP A 112 -10.32 -12.93 -2.98
CA ASP A 112 -8.99 -12.40 -2.65
C ASP A 112 -8.87 -10.95 -3.14
N GLN A 113 -9.39 -10.63 -4.33
CA GLN A 113 -9.43 -9.26 -4.85
C GLN A 113 -10.22 -8.34 -3.91
N ILE A 114 -11.41 -8.77 -3.47
CA ILE A 114 -12.25 -8.02 -2.53
C ILE A 114 -11.51 -7.86 -1.19
N THR A 115 -10.96 -8.94 -0.66
CA THR A 115 -10.22 -8.95 0.61
C THR A 115 -9.03 -8.00 0.57
N LEU A 116 -8.20 -8.07 -0.47
CA LEU A 116 -7.04 -7.18 -0.62
C LEU A 116 -7.44 -5.70 -0.61
N ILE A 117 -8.51 -5.34 -1.32
CA ILE A 117 -9.01 -3.95 -1.32
C ILE A 117 -9.53 -3.57 0.07
N GLN A 118 -10.34 -4.42 0.70
CA GLN A 118 -10.91 -4.17 2.04
C GLN A 118 -9.85 -3.97 3.13
N TYR A 119 -8.72 -4.67 3.06
CA TYR A 119 -7.64 -4.53 4.04
C TYR A 119 -6.67 -3.38 3.72
N SER A 120 -6.53 -2.98 2.45
CA SER A 120 -5.50 -2.02 2.03
C SER A 120 -6.01 -0.62 1.70
N TRP A 121 -7.32 -0.42 1.50
CA TRP A 121 -7.85 0.84 0.97
C TRP A 121 -7.44 2.08 1.78
N MET A 122 -7.52 2.05 3.12
CA MET A 122 -7.09 3.17 3.96
C MET A 122 -5.61 3.49 3.77
N SER A 123 -4.76 2.47 3.72
CA SER A 123 -3.33 2.64 3.52
C SER A 123 -3.03 3.26 2.16
N LEU A 124 -3.67 2.76 1.09
CA LEU A 124 -3.55 3.31 -0.26
C LEU A 124 -3.99 4.78 -0.32
N MET A 125 -5.10 5.13 0.32
CA MET A 125 -5.63 6.48 0.31
C MET A 125 -4.75 7.46 1.10
N VAL A 126 -4.24 7.04 2.26
CA VAL A 126 -3.33 7.82 3.08
C VAL A 126 -1.98 7.99 2.38
N PHE A 127 -1.47 6.95 1.72
CA PHE A 127 -0.25 7.05 0.93
C PHE A 127 -0.43 8.00 -0.27
N ALA A 128 -1.54 7.89 -1.00
CA ALA A 128 -1.87 8.80 -2.10
C ALA A 128 -2.06 10.24 -1.61
N LEU A 129 -2.67 10.45 -0.46
CA LEU A 129 -2.75 11.77 0.21
C LEU A 129 -1.35 12.31 0.51
N GLY A 130 -0.47 11.47 1.06
CA GLY A 130 0.91 11.83 1.34
C GLY A 130 1.65 12.28 0.08
N TRP A 131 1.55 11.50 -0.99
CA TRP A 131 2.14 11.80 -2.29
C TRP A 131 1.62 13.11 -2.89
N ARG A 132 0.30 13.33 -2.87
CA ARG A 132 -0.29 14.60 -3.34
C ARG A 132 0.19 15.78 -2.51
N SER A 133 0.29 15.61 -1.19
CA SER A 133 0.73 16.66 -0.27
C SER A 133 2.20 17.03 -0.51
N TYR A 134 3.05 16.03 -0.74
CA TYR A 134 4.44 16.25 -1.15
C TYR A 134 4.53 17.02 -2.48
N LYS A 135 3.82 16.53 -3.52
CA LYS A 135 3.89 17.09 -4.88
C LYS A 135 3.31 18.51 -5.00
N HIS A 136 2.20 18.81 -4.32
CA HIS A 136 1.45 20.05 -4.53
C HIS A 136 1.71 21.14 -3.48
N VAL A 137 2.08 20.76 -2.26
CA VAL A 137 2.23 21.71 -1.13
C VAL A 137 3.55 21.50 -0.36
N SER A 138 4.53 20.85 -0.98
CA SER A 138 5.86 20.58 -0.41
C SER A 138 5.81 19.91 0.97
N GLY A 139 4.77 19.12 1.21
CA GLY A 139 4.53 18.46 2.50
C GLY A 139 4.10 19.36 3.66
N GLN A 140 3.88 20.66 3.45
CA GLN A 140 3.52 21.60 4.53
C GLN A 140 2.04 21.58 4.93
N MET A 141 1.17 21.06 4.06
CA MET A 141 -0.27 20.97 4.28
C MET A 141 -0.80 19.61 3.81
N LEU A 142 -2.00 19.22 4.27
CA LEU A 142 -2.65 17.99 3.79
C LEU A 142 -3.52 18.30 2.57
N TYR A 143 -3.12 17.77 1.41
CA TYR A 143 -3.80 17.97 0.13
C TYR A 143 -4.80 16.83 -0.16
N PHE A 144 -6.00 16.92 0.42
CA PHE A 144 -7.04 15.89 0.21
C PHE A 144 -7.58 15.91 -1.21
N ALA A 145 -7.96 17.09 -1.69
CA ALA A 145 -8.45 17.36 -3.04
C ALA A 145 -8.11 18.81 -3.44
N PRO A 146 -8.21 19.19 -4.73
CA PRO A 146 -7.89 20.55 -5.18
C PRO A 146 -8.74 21.64 -4.52
N ASP A 147 -9.97 21.29 -4.15
CA ASP A 147 -10.95 22.13 -3.46
C ASP A 147 -10.97 21.92 -1.93
N LEU A 148 -10.16 20.99 -1.40
CA LEU A 148 -10.10 20.66 0.02
C LEU A 148 -8.65 20.45 0.49
N VAL A 149 -8.02 21.54 0.92
CA VAL A 149 -6.68 21.54 1.51
C VAL A 149 -6.78 21.91 2.99
N LEU A 150 -6.17 21.10 3.84
CA LEU A 150 -6.14 21.29 5.29
C LEU A 150 -4.81 21.92 5.68
N ASN A 151 -4.87 23.16 6.14
CA ASN A 151 -3.76 23.86 6.77
C ASN A 151 -3.69 23.54 8.27
N GLU A 152 -2.64 24.01 8.94
CA GLU A 152 -2.44 23.76 10.37
C GLU A 152 -3.62 24.22 11.24
N GLN A 153 -4.22 25.37 10.91
CA GLN A 153 -5.37 25.90 11.64
C GLN A 153 -6.59 24.98 11.52
N ARG A 154 -6.97 24.58 10.30
CA ARG A 154 -8.10 23.68 10.04
C ARG A 154 -7.87 22.29 10.61
N MET A 155 -6.61 21.83 10.63
CA MET A 155 -6.25 20.59 11.33
C MET A 155 -6.55 20.70 12.83
N LYS A 156 -6.18 21.81 13.49
CA LYS A 156 -6.45 22.04 14.93
C LYS A 156 -7.95 22.18 15.24
N GLU A 157 -8.71 22.76 14.33
CA GLU A 157 -10.17 22.92 14.43
C GLU A 157 -10.93 21.61 14.12
N SER A 158 -10.25 20.61 13.55
CA SER A 158 -10.82 19.29 13.31
C SER A 158 -10.85 18.44 14.58
N SER A 159 -11.91 17.65 14.76
CA SER A 159 -12.03 16.70 15.88
C SER A 159 -11.05 15.53 15.80
N PHE A 160 -10.32 15.40 14.69
CA PHE A 160 -9.38 14.31 14.41
C PHE A 160 -7.95 14.83 14.21
N TYR A 161 -7.60 15.93 14.87
CA TYR A 161 -6.27 16.56 14.79
C TYR A 161 -5.10 15.58 14.96
N SER A 162 -5.17 14.67 15.93
CA SER A 162 -4.11 13.67 16.16
C SER A 162 -3.86 12.79 14.93
N LEU A 163 -4.92 12.46 14.18
CA LEU A 163 -4.80 11.65 12.97
C LEU A 163 -4.19 12.46 11.83
N CYS A 164 -4.58 13.73 11.70
CA CYS A 164 -3.97 14.67 10.76
C CYS A 164 -2.47 14.81 10.99
N LEU A 165 -2.02 14.92 12.25
CA LEU A 165 -0.60 14.98 12.59
C LEU A 165 0.16 13.72 12.14
N THR A 166 -0.39 12.53 12.36
CA THR A 166 0.23 11.29 11.90
C THR A 166 0.30 11.24 10.37
N MET A 167 -0.76 11.64 9.67
CA MET A 167 -0.77 11.71 8.20
C MET A 167 0.22 12.75 7.67
N TRP A 168 0.43 13.84 8.41
CA TRP A 168 1.34 14.92 8.03
C TRP A 168 2.83 14.52 8.12
N GLN A 169 3.16 13.45 8.83
CA GLN A 169 4.51 12.90 8.84
C GLN A 169 4.88 12.22 7.50
N ILE A 170 3.92 11.61 6.81
CA ILE A 170 4.18 10.83 5.58
C ILE A 170 4.78 11.68 4.46
N PRO A 171 4.25 12.88 4.13
CA PRO A 171 4.85 13.76 3.14
C PRO A 171 6.30 14.17 3.41
N GLN A 172 6.74 14.15 4.67
CA GLN A 172 8.08 14.60 5.09
C GLN A 172 9.16 13.53 4.84
N GLU A 173 8.73 12.28 4.63
CA GLU A 173 9.60 11.12 4.40
C GLU A 173 9.81 10.80 2.91
N PHE A 174 9.24 11.61 2.00
CA PHE A 174 9.44 11.49 0.53
C PHE A 174 10.61 12.35 0.04
#